data_AF-A0A916S3P4-F1
#
_entry.id   AF-A0A916S3P4-F1
#
_cell.length_a   1.000
_cell.length_b   1.000
_cell.length_c   1.000
_cell.angle_alpha   90.00
_cell.angle_beta   90.00
_cell.angle_gamma   90.00
#
_symmetry.space_group_name_H-M   'P 1'
#
loop_
_entity.id
_entity.type
_entity.pdbx_description
1 polymer ?
#
loop_
_entity_poly.entity_id
_entity_poly.type
_entity_poly.pdbx_seq_one_letter_code
_entity_poly.pdbx_strand_id
1 'polypeptide(L)'
;MTRKKLCPTEQRFDYENFVYIQPLRAEHQTDEQYEAHCRIHRERAVTLGILRGAAQYAATVLGYHRDCDLAICRRAGACKGRRREDDWLYPYPVAPPCGTGERMEPLRAAVRRIQDAFGEGNCTITASYVILKCGRDVITGEA
;
A
#
# COMPACT_ATOMS: atom_id res chain seq x y z
N MET A 1 9.48 25.26 24.50
CA MET A 1 9.15 24.53 23.25
C MET A 1 8.87 23.06 23.59
N THR A 2 7.62 22.75 23.88
CA THR A 2 7.17 21.40 24.24
C THR A 2 7.04 20.57 22.97
N ARG A 3 7.93 19.58 22.77
CA ARG A 3 7.75 18.57 21.72
C ARG A 3 6.48 17.80 22.04
N LYS A 4 5.39 18.06 21.30
CA LYS A 4 4.20 17.21 21.30
C LYS A 4 4.67 15.79 20.96
N LYS A 5 4.46 14.85 21.87
CA LYS A 5 4.56 13.42 21.56
C LYS A 5 3.43 13.13 20.57
N LEU A 6 3.78 12.97 19.30
CA LEU A 6 2.86 12.46 18.27
C LEU A 6 2.34 11.10 18.73
N CYS A 7 1.06 10.84 18.51
CA CYS A 7 0.45 9.55 18.82
C CYS A 7 1.14 8.47 17.97
N PRO A 8 1.42 7.25 18.47
CA PRO A 8 2.07 6.19 17.69
C PRO A 8 1.35 5.85 16.36
N THR A 9 0.08 6.26 16.23
CA THR A 9 -0.80 6.04 15.08
C THR A 9 -0.68 7.10 13.97
N GLU A 10 0.08 8.18 14.16
CA GLU A 10 0.38 9.15 13.10
C GLU A 10 1.58 8.72 12.24
N GLN A 11 1.68 7.43 11.90
CA GLN A 11 2.48 7.04 10.76
C GLN A 11 1.77 7.59 9.51
N ARG A 12 2.13 8.82 9.12
CA ARG A 12 1.91 9.32 7.77
C ARG A 12 2.44 8.25 6.81
N PHE A 13 1.53 7.50 6.21
CA PHE A 13 1.84 6.76 5.01
C PHE A 13 2.19 7.81 3.97
N ASP A 14 3.46 7.84 3.60
CA ASP A 14 4.01 8.83 2.68
C ASP A 14 3.59 8.43 1.25
N TYR A 15 2.31 8.64 0.95
CA TYR A 15 1.75 8.47 -0.39
C TYR A 15 2.32 9.52 -1.37
N GLU A 16 2.93 10.59 -0.86
CA GLU A 16 3.47 11.72 -1.62
C GLU A 16 4.74 11.34 -2.41
N ASN A 17 5.38 10.21 -2.09
CA ASN A 17 6.58 9.72 -2.79
C ASN A 17 6.31 8.68 -3.88
N PHE A 18 5.05 8.54 -4.33
CA PHE A 18 4.77 7.82 -5.58
C PHE A 18 5.11 8.75 -6.75
N VAL A 19 6.37 8.71 -7.19
CA VAL A 19 6.81 9.43 -8.40
C VAL A 19 6.07 8.83 -9.59
N TYR A 20 5.01 9.50 -10.03
CA TYR A 20 4.38 9.22 -11.31
C TYR A 20 5.37 9.62 -12.40
N ILE A 21 6.03 8.62 -13.00
CA ILE A 21 6.84 8.86 -14.19
C ILE A 21 5.86 8.92 -15.36
N GLN A 22 5.73 10.11 -15.95
CA GLN A 22 4.90 10.28 -17.14
C GLN A 22 5.42 9.35 -18.24
N PRO A 23 4.55 8.53 -18.87
CA PRO A 23 5.00 7.61 -19.89
C PRO A 23 5.57 8.40 -21.08
N LEU A 24 6.65 7.88 -21.66
CA LEU A 24 7.18 8.42 -22.91
C LEU A 24 6.14 8.22 -24.02
N ARG A 25 5.88 9.29 -24.78
CA ARG A 25 4.99 9.25 -25.94
C ARG A 25 5.64 8.43 -27.05
N ALA A 26 4.90 7.50 -27.64
CA ALA A 26 5.36 6.81 -28.84
C ALA A 26 5.24 7.72 -30.07
N GLU A 27 6.18 7.61 -31.02
CA GLU A 27 6.25 8.50 -32.19
C GLU A 27 4.97 8.52 -33.04
N HIS A 28 4.24 7.39 -33.09
CA HIS A 28 3.01 7.24 -33.87
C HIS A 28 1.74 7.60 -33.08
N GLN A 29 1.86 8.01 -31.82
CA GLN A 29 0.71 8.24 -30.95
C GLN A 29 0.13 9.63 -31.17
N THR A 30 -1.19 9.75 -31.41
CA THR A 30 -1.88 11.05 -31.46
C THR A 30 -1.92 11.72 -30.08
N ASP A 31 -2.24 13.02 -30.03
CA ASP A 31 -2.35 13.75 -28.76
C ASP A 31 -3.42 13.13 -27.85
N GLU A 32 -4.58 12.81 -28.42
CA GLU A 32 -5.70 12.17 -27.71
C GLU A 32 -5.32 10.78 -27.17
N GLN A 33 -4.61 9.98 -27.98
CA GLN A 33 -4.13 8.67 -27.56
C GLN A 33 -3.10 8.80 -26.42
N TYR A 34 -2.22 9.80 -26.48
CA TYR A 34 -1.22 10.04 -25.46
C TYR A 34 -1.84 10.53 -24.16
N GLU A 35 -2.85 11.39 -24.23
CA GLU A 35 -3.61 11.85 -23.07
C GLU A 35 -4.36 10.68 -22.41
N ALA A 36 -5.03 9.84 -23.19
CA ALA A 36 -5.69 8.65 -22.69
C ALA A 36 -4.70 7.69 -22.01
N HIS A 37 -3.52 7.49 -22.62
CA HIS A 37 -2.44 6.69 -22.05
C HIS A 37 -1.95 7.26 -20.71
N CYS A 38 -1.73 8.58 -20.64
CA CYS A 38 -1.37 9.26 -19.39
C CYS A 38 -2.44 9.08 -18.31
N ARG A 39 -3.72 9.23 -18.66
CA ARG A 39 -4.84 9.05 -17.71
C ARG A 39 -4.83 7.64 -17.10
N ILE A 40 -4.75 6.62 -17.94
CA ILE A 40 -4.69 5.21 -17.50
C ILE A 40 -3.49 4.98 -16.56
N HIS A 41 -2.32 5.52 -16.89
CA HIS A 41 -1.14 5.36 -16.05
C HIS A 41 -1.29 6.06 -14.68
N ARG A 42 -1.91 7.26 -14.64
CA ARG A 42 -2.17 7.96 -13.38
C ARG A 42 -3.14 7.17 -12.50
N GLU A 43 -4.26 6.72 -13.07
CA GLU A 43 -5.27 5.92 -12.36
C GLU A 43 -4.66 4.62 -11.82
N ARG A 44 -3.83 3.95 -12.63
CA ARG A 44 -3.11 2.74 -12.23
C ARG A 44 -2.12 3.03 -11.09
N ALA A 45 -1.37 4.13 -11.16
CA ALA A 45 -0.41 4.50 -10.11
C ALA A 45 -1.12 4.75 -8.77
N VAL A 46 -2.25 5.47 -8.78
CA VAL A 46 -3.09 5.70 -7.59
C VAL A 46 -3.58 4.36 -7.01
N THR A 47 -4.14 3.50 -7.87
CA THR A 47 -4.66 2.18 -7.46
C THR A 47 -3.56 1.32 -6.82
N LEU A 48 -2.39 1.25 -7.45
CA LEU A 48 -1.24 0.50 -6.92
C LEU A 48 -0.72 1.09 -5.60
N GLY A 49 -0.75 2.41 -5.45
CA GLY A 49 -0.39 3.10 -4.21
C GLY A 49 -1.29 2.70 -3.05
N ILE A 50 -2.60 2.69 -3.27
CA ILE A 50 -3.60 2.27 -2.28
C ILE A 50 -3.40 0.79 -1.90
N LEU A 51 -3.30 -0.09 -2.90
CA LEU A 51 -3.10 -1.53 -2.66
C LEU A 51 -1.80 -1.83 -1.92
N ARG A 52 -0.71 -1.10 -2.24
CA ARG A 52 0.56 -1.20 -1.53
C ARG A 52 0.42 -0.75 -0.07
N GLY A 53 -0.25 0.38 0.17
CA GLY A 53 -0.53 0.85 1.53
C GLY A 53 -1.31 -0.17 2.35
N ALA A 54 -2.37 -0.75 1.76
CA ALA A 54 -3.16 -1.81 2.39
C ALA A 54 -2.31 -3.06 2.69
N ALA A 55 -1.47 -3.50 1.77
CA ALA A 55 -0.60 -4.66 1.97
C ALA A 55 0.48 -4.42 3.05
N GLN A 56 1.09 -3.23 3.08
CA GLN A 56 2.04 -2.86 4.13
C GLN A 56 1.37 -2.79 5.50
N TYR A 57 0.15 -2.23 5.57
CA TYR A 57 -0.61 -2.21 6.80
C TYR A 57 -0.99 -3.63 7.26
N ALA A 58 -1.50 -4.46 6.37
CA ALA A 58 -1.83 -5.85 6.66
C ALA A 58 -0.62 -6.64 7.18
N ALA A 59 0.54 -6.52 6.51
CA ALA A 59 1.78 -7.14 6.98
C ALA A 59 2.24 -6.61 8.35
N THR A 60 1.93 -5.35 8.66
CA THR A 60 2.20 -4.76 9.98
C THR A 60 1.34 -5.41 11.05
N VAL A 61 0.03 -5.51 10.81
CA VAL A 61 -0.93 -6.12 11.74
C VAL A 61 -0.64 -7.61 11.95
N LEU A 62 -0.31 -8.32 10.88
CA LEU A 62 0.11 -9.74 10.93
C LEU A 62 1.49 -9.95 11.59
N GLY A 63 2.18 -8.87 11.98
CA GLY A 63 3.44 -8.95 12.72
C GLY A 63 4.67 -9.32 11.88
N TYR A 64 4.57 -9.34 10.55
CA TYR A 64 5.66 -9.75 9.65
C TYR A 64 6.90 -8.84 9.74
N HIS A 65 6.76 -7.65 10.32
CA HIS A 65 7.88 -6.75 10.54
C HIS A 65 8.85 -7.25 11.61
N ARG A 66 8.46 -8.18 12.49
CA ARG A 66 9.28 -8.65 13.63
C ARG A 66 10.49 -9.46 13.19
N ASP A 67 10.35 -10.21 12.10
CA ASP A 67 11.37 -11.10 11.54
C ASP A 67 11.64 -10.83 10.04
N CYS A 68 11.11 -9.73 9.49
CA CYS A 68 11.45 -9.26 8.15
C CYS A 68 12.96 -8.99 8.03
N ASP A 69 13.59 -9.38 6.93
CA ASP A 69 15.03 -9.14 6.66
C ASP A 69 15.42 -7.66 6.63
N LEU A 70 14.47 -6.78 6.29
CA LEU A 70 14.70 -5.35 6.26
C LEU A 70 14.76 -4.76 7.67
N ALA A 71 15.95 -4.31 8.07
CA ALA A 71 16.19 -3.70 9.38
C ALA A 71 15.32 -2.46 9.65
N ILE A 72 14.89 -1.73 8.60
CA ILE A 72 13.98 -0.60 8.75
C ILE A 72 12.59 -1.03 9.26
N CYS A 73 12.08 -2.18 8.79
CA CYS A 73 10.78 -2.69 9.23
C CYS A 73 10.81 -3.10 10.70
N ARG A 74 11.87 -3.83 11.10
CA ARG A 74 12.08 -4.24 12.50
C ARG A 74 12.16 -3.03 13.43
N ARG A 75 12.98 -2.03 13.08
CA ARG A 75 13.17 -0.81 13.88
C ARG A 75 11.91 0.06 13.97
N ALA A 76 11.14 0.15 12.88
CA ALA A 76 9.92 0.95 12.85
C ALA A 76 8.72 0.27 13.52
N GLY A 77 8.81 -1.03 13.86
CA GLY A 77 7.67 -1.81 14.35
C GLY A 77 6.53 -1.90 13.31
N ALA A 78 6.83 -1.69 12.04
CA ALA A 78 5.86 -1.60 10.96
C ALA A 78 6.50 -1.95 9.61
N CYS A 79 5.71 -2.47 8.69
CA CYS A 79 6.19 -2.76 7.35
C CYS A 79 6.44 -1.45 6.58
N LYS A 80 7.70 -1.22 6.23
CA LYS A 80 8.16 -0.16 5.33
C LYS A 80 8.77 -0.70 4.03
N GLY A 81 8.71 -2.02 3.84
CA GLY A 81 9.31 -2.69 2.69
C GLY A 81 8.56 -2.39 1.40
N ARG A 82 9.31 -2.16 0.32
CA ARG A 82 8.82 -1.99 -1.05
C ARG A 82 9.61 -2.96 -1.93
N ARG A 83 8.91 -3.75 -2.76
CA ARG A 83 9.56 -4.50 -3.85
C ARG A 83 9.92 -3.55 -4.98
N ARG A 84 10.96 -3.89 -5.73
CA ARG A 84 11.28 -3.15 -6.94
C ARG A 84 10.15 -3.37 -7.95
N GLU A 85 9.83 -2.34 -8.74
CA GLU A 85 8.68 -2.38 -9.66
C GLU A 85 8.90 -3.31 -10.86
N ASP A 86 10.14 -3.71 -11.10
CA ASP A 86 10.58 -4.69 -12.09
C ASP A 86 10.57 -6.14 -11.55
N ASP A 87 10.34 -6.35 -10.25
CA ASP A 87 10.23 -7.69 -9.66
C ASP A 87 8.81 -8.27 -9.85
N TRP A 88 8.54 -8.69 -11.10
CA TRP A 88 7.29 -9.35 -11.51
C TRP A 88 7.25 -10.85 -11.16
N LEU A 89 8.31 -11.39 -10.53
CA LEU A 89 8.36 -12.80 -10.12
C LEU A 89 7.29 -13.14 -9.07
N TYR A 90 6.75 -12.13 -8.40
CA TYR A 90 5.61 -12.26 -7.51
C TYR A 90 4.36 -11.63 -8.12
N PRO A 91 3.18 -12.28 -8.07
CA PRO A 91 1.95 -11.82 -8.72
C PRO A 91 1.40 -10.47 -8.21
N TYR A 92 2.11 -9.82 -7.28
CA TYR A 92 1.72 -8.56 -6.65
C TYR A 92 2.96 -7.69 -6.39
N PRO A 93 3.33 -6.75 -7.28
CA PRO A 93 4.38 -5.74 -7.00
C PRO A 93 4.00 -4.81 -5.82
N VAL A 94 2.77 -4.92 -5.33
CA VAL A 94 2.25 -4.25 -4.14
C VAL A 94 2.51 -5.04 -2.85
N ALA A 95 2.84 -6.33 -2.93
CA ALA A 95 3.13 -7.14 -1.76
C ALA A 95 4.49 -6.71 -1.15
N PRO A 96 4.56 -6.57 0.18
CA PRO A 96 5.82 -6.28 0.83
C PRO A 96 6.80 -7.46 0.67
N PRO A 97 8.11 -7.21 0.74
CA PRO A 97 9.12 -8.24 0.58
C PRO A 97 9.03 -9.36 1.61
N CYS A 98 8.44 -9.12 2.79
CA CYS A 98 8.19 -10.14 3.81
C CYS A 98 6.96 -11.03 3.57
N GLY A 99 6.11 -10.69 2.61
CA GLY A 99 4.92 -11.47 2.24
C GLY A 99 5.26 -12.54 1.20
N THR A 100 6.07 -13.55 1.55
CA THR A 100 6.48 -14.64 0.65
C THR A 100 6.05 -16.00 1.17
N GLY A 101 5.93 -16.99 0.29
CA GLY A 101 5.59 -18.36 0.67
C GLY A 101 4.29 -18.44 1.48
N GLU A 102 4.33 -19.11 2.63
CA GLU A 102 3.19 -19.31 3.55
C GLU A 102 2.59 -18.00 4.08
N ARG A 103 3.34 -16.90 4.04
CA ARG A 103 2.87 -15.58 4.49
C ARG A 103 2.01 -14.86 3.45
N MET A 104 2.01 -15.32 2.21
CA MET A 104 1.30 -14.63 1.14
C MET A 104 -0.22 -14.76 1.28
N GLU A 105 -0.72 -15.93 1.65
CA GLU A 105 -2.17 -16.16 1.71
C GLU A 105 -2.86 -15.41 2.86
N PRO A 106 -2.34 -15.43 4.11
CA PRO A 106 -2.89 -14.61 5.18
C PRO A 106 -2.85 -13.11 4.85
N LEU A 107 -1.77 -12.66 4.19
CA LEU A 107 -1.65 -11.29 3.71
C LEU A 107 -2.74 -10.94 2.70
N ARG A 108 -2.98 -11.80 1.70
CA ARG A 108 -4.04 -11.61 0.70
C ARG A 108 -5.41 -11.55 1.35
N ALA A 109 -5.69 -12.46 2.29
CA ALA A 109 -6.95 -12.47 3.02
C ALA A 109 -7.15 -11.16 3.80
N ALA A 110 -6.12 -10.66 4.49
CA ALA A 110 -6.17 -9.39 5.19
C ALA A 110 -6.38 -8.20 4.23
N VAL A 111 -5.70 -8.19 3.08
CA VAL A 111 -5.88 -7.14 2.06
C VAL A 111 -7.29 -7.17 1.49
N ARG A 112 -7.87 -8.35 1.21
CA ARG A 112 -9.27 -8.46 0.76
C ARG A 112 -10.25 -7.87 1.78
N ARG A 113 -10.10 -8.19 3.07
CA ARG A 113 -10.96 -7.60 4.12
C ARG A 113 -10.86 -6.07 4.15
N ILE A 114 -9.65 -5.53 3.98
CA ILE A 114 -9.45 -4.07 3.87
C ILE A 114 -10.20 -3.53 2.63
N GLN A 115 -10.10 -4.22 1.48
CA GLN A 115 -10.77 -3.82 0.24
C GLN A 115 -12.30 -3.90 0.35
N ASP A 116 -12.84 -4.95 0.96
CA ASP A 116 -14.28 -5.14 1.16
C ASP A 116 -14.83 -4.03 2.06
N ALA A 117 -14.10 -3.70 3.15
CA ALA A 117 -14.43 -2.57 4.01
C ALA A 117 -14.40 -1.21 3.28
N PHE A 118 -13.56 -1.06 2.25
CA PHE A 118 -13.58 0.12 1.37
C PHE A 118 -14.73 0.10 0.36
N GLY A 119 -15.17 -1.08 -0.10
CA GLY A 119 -16.24 -1.23 -1.09
C GLY A 119 -17.64 -1.03 -0.50
N GLU A 120 -17.84 -1.37 0.77
CA GLU A 120 -19.13 -1.25 1.46
C GLU A 120 -19.39 0.18 2.01
N GLY A 121 -18.35 0.99 2.16
CA GLY A 121 -18.44 2.39 2.58
C GLY A 121 -18.10 3.34 1.44
N ASN A 122 -19.06 4.15 1.01
CA ASN A 122 -18.94 5.20 -0.01
C ASN A 122 -18.01 6.36 0.43
N CYS A 123 -16.76 6.05 0.75
CA CYS A 123 -15.80 6.97 1.35
C CYS A 123 -14.75 7.40 0.32
N THR A 124 -15.00 8.56 -0.27
CA THR A 124 -14.02 9.54 -0.76
C THR A 124 -13.16 10.10 0.38
N ILE A 125 -12.76 9.25 1.34
CA ILE A 125 -11.91 9.61 2.46
C ILE A 125 -10.57 8.94 2.21
N THR A 126 -9.57 9.77 1.96
CA THR A 126 -8.14 9.47 1.94
C THR A 126 -7.81 8.12 2.56
N ALA A 127 -7.29 7.19 1.75
CA ALA A 127 -6.89 5.83 2.15
C ALA A 127 -6.06 5.78 3.47
N SER A 128 -5.44 6.89 3.84
CA SER A 128 -4.81 7.16 5.13
C SER A 128 -5.71 6.99 6.36
N TYR A 129 -7.01 7.35 6.32
CA TYR A 129 -7.85 7.47 7.54
C TYR A 129 -8.54 6.16 7.94
N VAL A 130 -9.00 5.37 6.98
CA VAL A 130 -9.69 4.08 7.24
C VAL A 130 -8.70 3.01 7.71
N ILE A 131 -7.51 2.97 7.09
CA ILE A 131 -6.43 2.06 7.48
C ILE A 131 -6.02 2.26 8.95
N LEU A 132 -6.02 3.51 9.44
CA LEU A 132 -5.49 3.83 10.77
C LEU A 132 -6.48 3.63 11.92
N LYS A 133 -7.80 3.70 11.68
CA LYS A 133 -8.81 3.66 12.77
C LYS A 133 -9.64 2.38 12.85
N CYS A 134 -9.84 1.66 11.74
CA CYS A 134 -10.63 0.41 11.72
C CYS A 134 -9.85 -0.82 11.22
N GLY A 135 -8.64 -0.61 10.68
CA GLY A 135 -7.94 -1.67 9.96
C GLY A 135 -7.51 -2.87 10.83
N ARG A 136 -7.21 -2.65 12.12
CA ARG A 136 -6.73 -3.74 12.99
C ARG A 136 -7.87 -4.71 13.29
N ASP A 137 -9.00 -4.19 13.74
CA ASP A 137 -10.18 -4.97 14.12
C ASP A 137 -10.75 -5.73 12.91
N VAL A 138 -10.75 -5.10 11.73
CA VAL A 138 -11.12 -5.74 10.46
C VAL A 138 -10.18 -6.90 10.08
N ILE A 139 -8.90 -6.79 10.39
CA ILE A 139 -7.91 -7.83 10.06
C ILE A 139 -7.88 -8.93 11.13
N THR A 140 -8.01 -8.59 12.42
CA THR A 140 -7.98 -9.58 13.51
C THR A 140 -9.33 -10.24 13.75
N GLY A 141 -10.43 -9.65 13.27
CA GLY A 141 -11.79 -10.13 13.54
C GLY A 141 -12.28 -9.84 14.96
N GLU A 142 -11.58 -8.95 15.68
CA GLU A 142 -11.93 -8.50 17.02
C GLU A 142 -12.84 -7.25 16.90
N ALA A 143 -14.11 -7.46 16.55
CA ALA A 143 -15.14 -6.42 16.56
C ALA A 143 -16.01 -6.54 17.83
#